data_AF-A0A5B6V7H4-F1
#
_entry.id   AF-A0A5B6V7H4-F1
#
_cell.length_a   1.000
_cell.length_b   1.000
_cell.length_c   1.000
_cell.angle_alpha   90.00
_cell.angle_beta   90.00
_cell.angle_gamma   90.00
#
_symmetry.space_group_name_H-M   'P 1'
#
loop_
_entity.id
_entity.type
_entity.pdbx_description
1 polymer ?
#
loop_
_entity_poly.entity_id
_entity_poly.type
_entity_poly.pdbx_seq_one_letter_code
_entity_poly.pdbx_strand_id
1 'polypeptide(L)'
;MAKDVEVGGEFQAKDYHDPPPAPLVDAQELTQWSFYRAIIAEFIATLLFLYITVLTVIGYKSQVDPDKGGQDCDGVGILGIAWAFGGMIFILVYCTAGISGGHINPAVTFGLFLARKVSLVRAILYMAAQCLGAICGCGLVKAFQKSYYNKYGGGANSLADGYSTGTGLAAEIIGTFVLVYTVFSATDPKRNARDSHVPVLAPLPIGFAVFMVHLATIPITGTGINPARSFGAAVMFNQDKPWDDHWIFWVGPFIGAAIAAIYHQYILRAGAAKALGSFRSSSAISMAKDVEVGGEFQAKDYHDPPPAPLVDAQELAQWSFYRAIIAEFIATLLFLYITVLTVIGYKSQVDPDKGGQDCDGVGILGIAWAFGGMIFILVYCTAGISGGHINPAVTFGLFLARKVSLVRAILYMAAQCLGAICGCGLVKAFQKSYYKKYGGGANSLADGYSTGTGLAAEIIGTFVLVYTVFSATDPKRNARDSHVPVLAPLPIGFAVFMVHLATIPITGTGINPARSFGAAVMFNQDKPWDDHWIFWVGPFIGAAIAAIYHQYILRAGAAKALGSFRSSSAM
;
A
#
# COMPACT_ATOMS: atom_id res chain seq x y z
N MET A 1 -49.81 21.73 -15.24
CA MET A 1 -49.20 20.77 -14.29
C MET A 1 -47.71 21.06 -14.25
N ALA A 2 -47.27 21.73 -13.19
CA ALA A 2 -45.86 21.99 -12.96
C ALA A 2 -45.16 20.66 -12.65
N LYS A 3 -44.09 20.35 -13.38
CA LYS A 3 -43.11 19.36 -12.95
C LYS A 3 -42.17 20.09 -12.01
N ASP A 4 -42.18 19.70 -10.76
CA ASP A 4 -41.26 20.19 -9.75
C ASP A 4 -39.83 20.00 -10.23
N VAL A 5 -39.11 21.11 -10.28
CA VAL A 5 -37.66 21.16 -10.38
C VAL A 5 -37.15 20.70 -9.02
N GLU A 6 -36.59 19.49 -8.95
CA GLU A 6 -35.83 19.07 -7.76
C GLU A 6 -34.61 19.99 -7.61
N VAL A 7 -34.78 20.99 -6.75
CA VAL A 7 -33.73 21.83 -6.21
C VAL A 7 -32.92 20.98 -5.24
N GLY A 8 -31.61 20.87 -5.49
CA GLY A 8 -30.58 20.54 -4.51
C GLY A 8 -30.81 19.29 -3.67
N GLY A 9 -30.29 18.14 -4.10
CA GLY A 9 -30.23 16.95 -3.26
C GLY A 9 -29.37 17.22 -2.01
N GLU A 10 -30.01 17.51 -0.89
CA GLU A 10 -29.41 17.43 0.44
C GLU A 10 -28.82 16.03 0.63
N PHE A 11 -27.58 15.97 1.10
CA PHE A 11 -26.94 14.72 1.46
C PHE A 11 -27.74 14.06 2.60
N GLN A 12 -28.61 13.09 2.29
CA GLN A 12 -29.04 12.13 3.29
C GLN A 12 -27.80 11.36 3.73
N ALA A 13 -27.29 11.69 4.92
CA ALA A 13 -26.25 10.93 5.59
C ALA A 13 -26.70 9.48 5.63
N LYS A 14 -26.08 8.61 4.84
CA LYS A 14 -26.28 7.17 5.02
C LYS A 14 -25.63 6.84 6.35
N ASP A 15 -26.43 6.45 7.34
CA ASP A 15 -25.93 5.97 8.62
C ASP A 15 -25.05 4.75 8.38
N TYR A 16 -23.73 4.97 8.41
CA TYR A 16 -22.74 3.92 8.33
C TYR A 16 -22.70 3.19 9.68
N HIS A 17 -23.51 2.13 9.81
CA HIS A 17 -23.45 1.27 10.99
C HIS A 17 -22.27 0.29 10.86
N ASP A 18 -21.36 0.33 11.84
CA ASP A 18 -20.33 -0.69 11.98
C ASP A 18 -20.98 -2.05 12.32
N PRO A 19 -20.42 -3.17 11.82
CA PRO A 19 -20.85 -4.49 12.24
C PRO A 19 -20.68 -4.66 13.76
N PRO A 20 -21.52 -5.50 14.42
CA PRO A 20 -21.45 -5.68 15.86
C PRO A 20 -20.06 -6.20 16.28
N PRO A 21 -19.52 -5.71 17.41
CA PRO A 21 -18.21 -6.13 17.90
C PRO A 21 -18.24 -7.60 18.30
N ALA A 22 -17.16 -8.33 18.00
CA ALA A 22 -16.97 -9.69 18.49
C ALA A 22 -16.93 -9.72 20.03
N PRO A 23 -17.50 -10.77 20.67
CA PRO A 23 -17.36 -10.97 22.11
C PRO A 23 -15.88 -10.97 22.51
N LEU A 24 -15.56 -10.40 23.67
CA LEU A 24 -14.15 -10.31 24.10
C LEU A 24 -13.59 -11.72 24.35
N VAL A 25 -14.40 -12.55 24.99
CA VAL A 25 -14.16 -13.96 25.23
C VAL A 25 -15.36 -14.71 24.70
N ASP A 26 -15.13 -15.67 23.82
CA ASP A 26 -16.15 -16.57 23.31
C ASP A 26 -15.64 -18.02 23.43
N ALA A 27 -15.95 -18.65 24.56
CA ALA A 27 -15.55 -20.03 24.82
C ALA A 27 -16.32 -21.04 23.94
N GLN A 28 -17.43 -20.64 23.33
CA GLN A 28 -18.20 -21.54 22.45
C GLN A 28 -17.41 -21.89 21.19
N GLU A 29 -16.45 -21.05 20.78
CA GLU A 29 -15.56 -21.35 19.65
C GLU A 29 -14.80 -22.67 19.84
N LEU A 30 -14.49 -23.06 21.08
CA LEU A 30 -13.78 -24.31 21.39
C LEU A 30 -14.60 -25.57 21.09
N THR A 31 -15.92 -25.47 20.94
CA THR A 31 -16.76 -26.59 20.56
C THR A 31 -16.91 -26.73 19.04
N GLN A 32 -16.42 -25.76 18.27
CA GLN A 32 -16.63 -25.69 16.83
C GLN A 32 -15.48 -26.31 16.04
N TRP A 33 -15.79 -27.30 15.20
CA TRP A 33 -14.78 -27.93 14.34
C TRP A 33 -14.28 -27.00 13.22
N SER A 34 -15.02 -25.94 12.87
CA SER A 34 -14.56 -24.88 11.99
C SER A 34 -13.38 -24.09 12.60
N PHE A 35 -13.40 -23.87 13.92
CA PHE A 35 -12.35 -23.16 14.64
C PHE A 35 -11.01 -23.90 14.60
N TYR A 36 -11.00 -25.20 14.91
CA TYR A 36 -9.78 -26.02 14.81
C TYR A 36 -9.21 -26.06 13.40
N ARG A 37 -10.06 -26.14 12.36
CA ARG A 37 -9.59 -26.05 10.97
C ARG A 37 -8.98 -24.69 10.64
N ALA A 38 -9.51 -23.60 11.22
CA ALA A 38 -8.94 -22.28 11.06
C ALA A 38 -7.55 -22.17 11.73
N ILE A 39 -7.39 -22.74 12.93
CA ILE A 39 -6.08 -22.83 13.62
C ILE A 39 -5.08 -23.62 12.76
N ILE A 40 -5.49 -24.77 12.22
CA ILE A 40 -4.65 -25.59 11.32
C ILE A 40 -4.31 -24.80 10.04
N ALA A 41 -5.24 -24.05 9.47
CA ALA A 41 -4.99 -23.22 8.30
C ALA A 41 -3.94 -22.13 8.57
N GLU A 42 -4.01 -21.45 9.71
CA GLU A 42 -3.01 -20.46 10.14
C GLU A 42 -1.63 -21.11 10.35
N PHE A 43 -1.58 -22.31 10.96
CA PHE A 43 -0.35 -23.08 11.12
C PHE A 43 0.27 -23.45 9.77
N ILE A 44 -0.49 -24.07 8.87
CA ILE A 44 0.00 -24.51 7.55
C ILE A 44 0.40 -23.32 6.69
N ALA A 45 -0.40 -22.26 6.67
CA ALA A 45 -0.07 -21.06 5.91
C ALA A 45 1.24 -20.44 6.41
N THR A 46 1.43 -20.31 7.73
CA THR A 46 2.66 -19.74 8.28
C THR A 46 3.87 -20.65 8.05
N LEU A 47 3.69 -21.97 8.09
CA LEU A 47 4.72 -22.94 7.70
C LEU A 47 5.16 -22.73 6.25
N LEU A 48 4.22 -22.70 5.31
CA LEU A 48 4.51 -22.51 3.88
C LEU A 48 5.14 -21.14 3.61
N PHE A 49 4.67 -20.10 4.30
CA PHE A 49 5.23 -18.76 4.23
C PHE A 49 6.72 -18.76 4.57
N LEU A 50 7.09 -19.31 5.74
CA LEU A 50 8.49 -19.35 6.18
C LEU A 50 9.33 -20.32 5.35
N TYR A 51 8.78 -21.45 4.94
CA TYR A 51 9.47 -22.40 4.08
C TYR A 51 9.92 -21.74 2.77
N ILE A 52 9.00 -21.12 2.02
CA ILE A 52 9.32 -20.51 0.73
C ILE A 52 10.23 -19.30 0.90
N THR A 53 9.89 -18.38 1.81
CA THR A 53 10.62 -17.11 1.92
C THR A 53 12.04 -17.30 2.44
N VAL A 54 12.25 -18.14 3.45
CA VAL A 54 13.59 -18.41 3.97
C VAL A 54 14.41 -19.22 2.96
N LEU A 55 13.79 -20.18 2.25
CA LEU A 55 14.46 -20.89 1.15
C LEU A 55 14.95 -19.92 0.06
N THR A 56 14.14 -18.94 -0.33
CA THR A 56 14.54 -17.88 -1.28
C THR A 56 15.73 -17.05 -0.76
N VAL A 57 15.70 -16.65 0.51
CA VAL A 57 16.81 -15.89 1.13
C VAL A 57 18.10 -16.68 1.15
N ILE A 58 18.06 -17.94 1.60
CA ILE A 58 19.25 -18.81 1.63
C ILE A 58 19.74 -19.12 0.21
N GLY A 59 18.82 -19.36 -0.73
CA GLY A 59 19.14 -19.63 -2.13
C GLY A 59 19.87 -18.46 -2.77
N TYR A 60 19.34 -17.23 -2.64
CA TYR A 60 20.01 -16.03 -3.14
C TYR A 60 21.40 -15.86 -2.52
N LYS A 61 21.52 -15.89 -1.19
CA LYS A 61 22.81 -15.72 -0.52
C LYS A 61 23.84 -16.79 -0.90
N SER A 62 23.39 -18.00 -1.24
CA SER A 62 24.29 -19.04 -1.72
C SER A 62 24.71 -18.85 -3.18
N GLN A 63 23.86 -18.26 -4.01
CA GLN A 63 24.14 -18.03 -5.44
C GLN A 63 25.13 -16.89 -5.63
N VAL A 64 25.08 -15.87 -4.78
CA VAL A 64 26.01 -14.72 -4.83
C VAL A 64 27.26 -14.92 -3.97
N ASP A 65 27.48 -16.11 -3.41
CA ASP A 65 28.63 -16.38 -2.54
C ASP A 65 29.93 -16.48 -3.37
N PRO A 66 30.89 -15.55 -3.20
CA PRO A 66 32.15 -15.57 -3.96
C PRO A 66 33.00 -16.82 -3.68
N ASP A 67 32.88 -17.41 -2.47
CA ASP A 67 33.57 -18.66 -2.13
C ASP A 67 33.12 -19.84 -3.01
N LYS A 68 31.96 -19.71 -3.67
CA LYS A 68 31.39 -20.71 -4.59
C LYS A 68 31.47 -20.28 -6.06
N GLY A 69 32.19 -19.20 -6.35
CA GLY A 69 32.24 -18.60 -7.68
C GLY A 69 30.96 -17.87 -8.08
N GLY A 70 30.12 -17.51 -7.10
CA GLY A 70 28.95 -16.67 -7.31
C GLY A 70 29.32 -15.24 -7.67
N GLN A 71 28.47 -14.59 -8.47
CA GLN A 71 28.59 -13.18 -8.85
C GLN A 71 27.45 -12.38 -8.21
N ASP A 72 27.64 -11.08 -8.00
CA ASP A 72 26.71 -10.25 -7.22
C ASP A 72 25.34 -10.10 -7.90
N CYS A 73 25.31 -10.28 -9.23
CA CYS A 73 24.11 -10.25 -10.05
C CYS A 73 23.40 -11.61 -10.18
N ASP A 74 23.90 -12.67 -9.55
CA ASP A 74 23.31 -14.00 -9.64
C ASP A 74 22.02 -14.14 -8.81
N GLY A 75 21.18 -15.10 -9.21
CA GLY A 75 19.97 -15.45 -8.48
C GLY A 75 18.84 -14.44 -8.64
N VAL A 76 17.97 -14.35 -7.63
CA VAL A 76 16.73 -13.56 -7.70
C VAL A 76 16.89 -12.11 -7.20
N GLY A 77 18.03 -11.78 -6.60
CA GLY A 77 18.28 -10.46 -5.98
C GLY A 77 17.43 -10.17 -4.73
N ILE A 78 17.70 -9.03 -4.09
CA ILE A 78 16.88 -8.55 -2.96
C ILE A 78 15.44 -8.23 -3.43
N LEU A 79 15.28 -7.78 -4.68
CA LEU A 79 13.96 -7.58 -5.28
C LEU A 79 13.15 -8.89 -5.33
N GLY A 80 13.77 -10.02 -5.71
CA GLY A 80 13.14 -11.33 -5.70
C GLY A 80 12.80 -11.82 -4.29
N ILE A 81 13.64 -11.51 -3.29
CA ILE A 81 13.31 -11.75 -1.88
C ILE A 81 12.05 -10.97 -1.49
N ALA A 82 12.01 -9.66 -1.76
CA ALA A 82 10.84 -8.84 -1.44
C ALA A 82 9.56 -9.36 -2.12
N TRP A 83 9.65 -9.82 -3.37
CA TRP A 83 8.57 -10.49 -4.09
C TRP A 83 8.14 -11.81 -3.44
N ALA A 84 9.08 -12.63 -2.97
CA ALA A 84 8.75 -13.89 -2.30
C ALA A 84 7.92 -13.63 -1.03
N PHE A 85 8.30 -12.64 -0.23
CA PHE A 85 7.54 -12.28 0.98
C PHE A 85 6.15 -11.73 0.66
N GLY A 86 6.04 -10.73 -0.21
CA GLY A 86 4.75 -10.14 -0.57
C GLY A 86 3.84 -11.08 -1.35
N GLY A 87 4.41 -11.83 -2.31
CA GLY A 87 3.72 -12.81 -3.13
C GLY A 87 3.17 -13.98 -2.33
N MET A 88 3.94 -14.52 -1.37
CA MET A 88 3.45 -15.58 -0.49
C MET A 88 2.31 -15.11 0.41
N ILE A 89 2.37 -13.87 0.93
CA ILE A 89 1.24 -13.32 1.68
C ILE A 89 0.02 -13.18 0.78
N PHE A 90 0.16 -12.68 -0.44
CA PHE A 90 -0.95 -12.64 -1.41
C PHE A 90 -1.57 -14.03 -1.63
N ILE A 91 -0.76 -15.05 -1.94
CA ILE A 91 -1.22 -16.42 -2.23
C ILE A 91 -1.90 -17.03 -1.00
N LEU A 92 -1.28 -16.92 0.17
CA LEU A 92 -1.76 -17.60 1.36
C LEU A 92 -3.00 -16.92 1.95
N VAL A 93 -3.08 -15.58 1.92
CA VAL A 93 -4.32 -14.87 2.28
C VAL A 93 -5.44 -15.25 1.30
N TYR A 94 -5.15 -15.34 -0.01
CA TYR A 94 -6.14 -15.79 -1.00
C TYR A 94 -6.68 -17.19 -0.66
N CYS A 95 -5.81 -18.14 -0.31
CA CYS A 95 -6.21 -19.51 0.03
C CYS A 95 -6.96 -19.62 1.37
N THR A 96 -6.63 -18.78 2.36
CA THR A 96 -7.09 -18.98 3.76
C THR A 96 -8.10 -17.95 4.24
N ALA A 97 -8.33 -16.84 3.52
CA ALA A 97 -9.25 -15.79 3.96
C ALA A 97 -10.69 -16.29 4.18
N GLY A 98 -11.15 -17.28 3.41
CA GLY A 98 -12.47 -17.89 3.62
C GLY A 98 -12.54 -18.91 4.76
N ILE A 99 -11.39 -19.36 5.28
CA ILE A 99 -11.28 -20.41 6.30
C ILE A 99 -10.96 -19.80 7.67
N SER A 100 -9.85 -19.08 7.78
CA SER A 100 -9.36 -18.50 9.03
C SER A 100 -9.50 -16.98 9.11
N GLY A 101 -9.69 -16.32 7.97
CA GLY A 101 -9.48 -14.88 7.81
C GLY A 101 -8.11 -14.53 7.21
N GLY A 102 -7.18 -15.49 7.17
CA GLY A 102 -5.87 -15.35 6.53
C GLY A 102 -4.97 -14.31 7.20
N HIS A 103 -4.68 -14.49 8.49
CA HIS A 103 -3.87 -13.52 9.24
C HIS A 103 -2.37 -13.76 9.04
N ILE A 104 -1.90 -15.01 9.22
CA ILE A 104 -0.53 -15.50 8.99
C ILE A 104 0.54 -14.71 9.80
N ASN A 105 0.09 -13.90 10.76
CA ASN A 105 0.90 -12.88 11.41
C ASN A 105 0.26 -12.48 12.76
N PRO A 106 1.00 -12.63 13.88
CA PRO A 106 0.52 -12.22 15.19
C PRO A 106 0.12 -10.74 15.28
N ALA A 107 0.84 -9.83 14.61
CA ALA A 107 0.53 -8.41 14.61
C ALA A 107 -0.80 -8.10 13.91
N VAL A 108 -1.12 -8.84 12.82
CA VAL A 108 -2.42 -8.74 12.14
C VAL A 108 -3.54 -9.26 13.04
N THR A 109 -3.35 -10.44 13.64
CA THR A 109 -4.31 -11.01 14.61
C THR A 109 -4.55 -10.06 15.77
N PHE A 110 -3.48 -9.45 16.32
CA PHE A 110 -3.53 -8.52 17.43
C PHE A 110 -4.30 -7.24 17.06
N GLY A 111 -4.00 -6.63 15.90
CA GLY A 111 -4.73 -5.45 15.43
C GLY A 111 -6.22 -5.72 15.28
N LEU A 112 -6.60 -6.83 14.65
CA LEU A 112 -8.01 -7.22 14.48
C LEU A 112 -8.69 -7.55 15.83
N PHE A 113 -7.96 -8.11 16.79
CA PHE A 113 -8.45 -8.30 18.16
C PHE A 113 -8.73 -6.96 18.85
N LEU A 114 -7.81 -5.99 18.80
CA LEU A 114 -8.01 -4.66 19.36
C LEU A 114 -9.23 -3.96 18.75
N ALA A 115 -9.47 -4.17 17.46
CA ALA A 115 -10.62 -3.65 16.76
C ALA A 115 -11.92 -4.43 16.97
N ARG A 116 -11.95 -5.41 17.89
CA ARG A 116 -13.11 -6.27 18.19
C ARG A 116 -13.62 -7.05 16.97
N LYS A 117 -12.73 -7.48 16.07
CA LYS A 117 -13.06 -8.37 14.93
C LYS A 117 -12.71 -9.84 15.20
N VAL A 118 -11.98 -10.11 16.27
CA VAL A 118 -11.49 -11.43 16.70
C VAL A 118 -11.61 -11.50 18.22
N SER A 119 -12.01 -12.65 18.77
CA SER A 119 -12.05 -12.86 20.23
C SER A 119 -10.66 -13.10 20.81
N LEU A 120 -10.51 -13.00 22.14
CA LEU A 120 -9.25 -13.30 22.81
C LEU A 120 -8.82 -14.75 22.63
N VAL A 121 -9.76 -15.71 22.70
CA VAL A 121 -9.48 -17.15 22.57
C VAL A 121 -8.92 -17.45 21.17
N ARG A 122 -9.58 -16.94 20.14
CA ARG A 122 -9.11 -17.07 18.75
C ARG A 122 -7.78 -16.40 18.53
N ALA A 123 -7.59 -15.19 19.08
CA ALA A 123 -6.35 -14.44 18.93
C ALA A 123 -5.14 -15.21 19.48
N ILE A 124 -5.24 -15.72 20.72
CA ILE A 124 -4.16 -16.48 21.35
C ILE A 124 -3.84 -17.75 20.57
N LEU A 125 -4.85 -18.54 20.19
CA LEU A 125 -4.64 -19.80 19.48
C LEU A 125 -4.11 -19.60 18.05
N TYR A 126 -4.53 -18.53 17.36
CA TYR A 126 -3.93 -18.15 16.08
C TYR A 126 -2.46 -17.75 16.23
N MET A 127 -2.12 -16.91 17.22
CA MET A 127 -0.73 -16.49 17.44
C MET A 127 0.18 -17.67 17.77
N ALA A 128 -0.30 -18.62 18.59
CA ALA A 128 0.42 -19.85 18.88
C ALA A 128 0.61 -20.71 17.62
N ALA A 129 -0.45 -20.91 16.83
CA ALA A 129 -0.37 -21.66 15.57
C ALA A 129 0.57 -21.02 14.54
N GLN A 130 0.55 -19.69 14.43
CA GLN A 130 1.46 -18.93 13.56
C GLN A 130 2.92 -19.12 14.01
N CYS A 131 3.21 -19.01 15.31
CA CYS A 131 4.57 -19.22 15.84
C CYS A 131 5.07 -20.66 15.59
N LEU A 132 4.24 -21.67 15.87
CA LEU A 132 4.58 -23.07 15.63
C LEU A 132 4.76 -23.36 14.14
N GLY A 133 3.89 -22.81 13.29
CA GLY A 133 4.01 -22.91 11.83
C GLY A 133 5.32 -22.32 11.34
N ALA A 134 5.69 -21.12 11.82
CA ALA A 134 6.94 -20.47 11.46
C ALA A 134 8.18 -21.28 11.87
N ILE A 135 8.20 -21.85 13.09
CA ILE A 135 9.27 -22.75 13.55
C ILE A 135 9.39 -23.96 12.60
N CYS A 136 8.28 -24.63 12.29
CA CYS A 136 8.27 -25.77 11.38
C CYS A 136 8.74 -25.40 9.96
N GLY A 137 8.31 -24.25 9.43
CA GLY A 137 8.73 -23.76 8.12
C GLY A 137 10.24 -23.55 8.03
N CYS A 138 10.81 -22.81 8.98
CA CYS A 138 12.27 -22.64 9.08
C CYS A 138 13.00 -23.96 9.35
N GLY A 139 12.40 -24.85 10.14
CA GLY A 139 12.91 -26.18 10.46
C GLY A 139 13.05 -27.06 9.23
N LEU A 140 12.08 -27.03 8.31
CA LEU A 140 12.14 -27.72 7.03
C LEU A 140 13.29 -27.20 6.15
N VAL A 141 13.46 -25.88 6.07
CA VAL A 141 14.59 -25.30 5.30
C VAL A 141 15.92 -25.74 5.90
N LYS A 142 16.07 -25.68 7.22
CA LYS A 142 17.28 -26.15 7.92
C LYS A 142 17.50 -27.66 7.74
N ALA A 143 16.45 -28.46 7.72
CA ALA A 143 16.55 -29.91 7.50
C ALA A 143 17.05 -30.23 6.09
N PHE A 144 16.56 -29.53 5.06
CA PHE A 144 16.95 -29.77 3.66
C PHE A 144 18.34 -29.24 3.30
N GLN A 145 18.80 -28.16 3.94
CA GLN A 145 20.08 -27.53 3.59
C GLN A 145 20.82 -26.94 4.81
N LYS A 146 21.03 -27.76 5.85
CA LYS A 146 21.58 -27.34 7.16
C LYS A 146 22.84 -26.47 7.07
N SER A 147 23.82 -26.87 6.24
CA SER A 147 25.08 -26.14 6.08
C SER A 147 24.85 -24.74 5.50
N TYR A 148 24.00 -24.63 4.47
CA TYR A 148 23.66 -23.37 3.82
C TYR A 148 22.84 -22.48 4.75
N TYR A 149 21.83 -23.06 5.41
CA TYR A 149 21.00 -22.37 6.39
C TYR A 149 21.83 -21.70 7.49
N ASN A 150 22.77 -22.45 8.08
CA ASN A 150 23.64 -21.93 9.13
C ASN A 150 24.65 -20.89 8.58
N LYS A 151 25.27 -21.14 7.41
CA LYS A 151 26.25 -20.19 6.81
C LYS A 151 25.61 -18.84 6.49
N TYR A 152 24.40 -18.83 5.95
CA TYR A 152 23.78 -17.63 5.40
C TYR A 152 22.77 -16.93 6.33
N GLY A 153 22.84 -17.20 7.64
CA GLY A 153 22.11 -16.44 8.66
C GLY A 153 20.69 -16.93 8.97
N GLY A 154 20.29 -18.11 8.49
CA GLY A 154 19.01 -18.76 8.82
C GLY A 154 17.74 -18.00 8.45
N GLY A 155 17.85 -16.91 7.68
CA GLY A 155 16.74 -15.99 7.41
C GLY A 155 16.27 -15.19 8.62
N ALA A 156 17.06 -15.13 9.70
CA ALA A 156 16.71 -14.44 10.93
C ALA A 156 16.76 -12.91 10.76
N ASN A 157 15.84 -12.22 11.44
CA ASN A 157 15.86 -10.77 11.54
C ASN A 157 16.87 -10.34 12.61
N SER A 158 17.60 -9.26 12.33
CA SER A 158 18.49 -8.59 13.28
C SER A 158 18.72 -7.17 12.80
N LEU A 159 19.13 -6.27 13.70
CA LEU A 159 19.45 -4.90 13.34
C LEU A 159 20.74 -4.88 12.50
N ALA A 160 20.68 -4.31 11.31
CA ALA A 160 21.84 -4.15 10.43
C ALA A 160 22.84 -3.14 11.01
N ASP A 161 24.12 -3.34 10.69
CA ASP A 161 25.19 -2.49 11.17
C ASP A 161 25.02 -1.03 10.70
N GLY A 162 25.37 -0.08 11.55
CA GLY A 162 25.22 1.35 11.28
C GLY A 162 23.82 1.91 11.50
N TYR A 163 22.84 1.08 11.89
CA TYR A 163 21.52 1.52 12.35
C TYR A 163 21.42 1.47 13.88
N SER A 164 20.70 2.42 14.47
CA SER A 164 20.41 2.43 15.90
C SER A 164 19.21 1.52 16.23
N THR A 165 19.13 1.00 17.45
CA THR A 165 17.98 0.24 17.93
C THR A 165 16.66 1.01 17.79
N GLY A 166 16.69 2.33 18.05
CA GLY A 166 15.54 3.21 17.84
C GLY A 166 15.11 3.30 16.38
N THR A 167 16.06 3.34 15.45
CA THR A 167 15.80 3.30 14.00
C THR A 167 15.16 1.97 13.59
N GLY A 168 15.72 0.84 14.04
CA GLY A 168 15.16 -0.49 13.76
C GLY A 168 13.73 -0.62 14.29
N LEU A 169 13.49 -0.21 15.55
CA LEU A 169 12.16 -0.22 16.14
C LEU A 169 11.18 0.67 15.38
N ALA A 170 11.57 1.89 15.00
CA ALA A 170 10.71 2.79 14.24
C ALA A 170 10.37 2.23 12.85
N ALA A 171 11.34 1.60 12.17
CA ALA A 171 11.11 0.96 10.88
C ALA A 171 10.08 -0.18 10.98
N GLU A 172 10.18 -1.01 12.03
CA GLU A 172 9.22 -2.09 12.31
C GLU A 172 7.82 -1.56 12.67
N ILE A 173 7.73 -0.47 13.45
CA ILE A 173 6.46 0.18 13.79
C ILE A 173 5.76 0.71 12.54
N ILE A 174 6.45 1.51 11.72
CA ILE A 174 5.84 2.14 10.55
C ILE A 174 5.55 1.10 9.46
N GLY A 175 6.45 0.14 9.24
CA GLY A 175 6.23 -0.97 8.31
C GLY A 175 5.00 -1.80 8.69
N THR A 176 4.85 -2.11 9.98
CA THR A 176 3.67 -2.86 10.45
C THR A 176 2.40 -2.01 10.44
N PHE A 177 2.50 -0.70 10.69
CA PHE A 177 1.38 0.22 10.51
C PHE A 177 0.87 0.18 9.06
N VAL A 178 1.74 0.27 8.06
CA VAL A 178 1.37 0.16 6.63
C VAL A 178 0.66 -1.16 6.34
N LEU A 179 1.21 -2.28 6.82
CA LEU A 179 0.60 -3.60 6.67
C LEU A 179 -0.80 -3.66 7.29
N VAL A 180 -0.91 -3.36 8.59
CA VAL A 180 -2.15 -3.55 9.34
C VAL A 180 -3.23 -2.54 8.95
N TYR A 181 -2.84 -1.31 8.60
CA TYR A 181 -3.76 -0.33 8.01
C TYR A 181 -4.35 -0.87 6.70
N THR A 182 -3.50 -1.44 5.83
CA THR A 182 -3.95 -2.08 4.58
C THR A 182 -4.88 -3.26 4.85
N VAL A 183 -4.58 -4.09 5.86
CA VAL A 183 -5.47 -5.20 6.27
C VAL A 183 -6.84 -4.67 6.65
N PHE A 184 -6.93 -3.63 7.48
CA PHE A 184 -8.21 -3.04 7.86
C PHE A 184 -9.00 -2.53 6.65
N SER A 185 -8.34 -1.80 5.75
CA SER A 185 -8.97 -1.34 4.50
C SER A 185 -9.36 -2.48 3.55
N ALA A 186 -8.70 -3.63 3.67
CA ALA A 186 -8.98 -4.84 2.89
C ALA A 186 -10.06 -5.74 3.48
N THR A 187 -10.63 -5.42 4.64
CA THR A 187 -11.73 -6.20 5.23
C THR A 187 -13.01 -6.05 4.40
N ASP A 188 -13.70 -7.16 4.12
CA ASP A 188 -15.05 -7.12 3.56
C ASP A 188 -16.07 -6.99 4.70
N PRO A 189 -16.76 -5.84 4.85
CA PRO A 189 -17.70 -5.64 5.95
C PRO A 189 -18.96 -6.53 5.85
N LYS A 190 -19.15 -7.23 4.73
CA LYS A 190 -20.34 -8.07 4.46
C LYS A 190 -20.04 -9.56 4.39
N ARG A 191 -18.77 -9.98 4.49
CA ARG A 191 -18.37 -11.39 4.33
C ARG A 191 -17.41 -11.78 5.43
N ASN A 192 -17.73 -12.88 6.11
CA ASN A 192 -16.90 -13.45 7.16
C ASN A 192 -16.34 -14.81 6.73
N ALA A 193 -15.24 -15.20 7.36
CA ALA A 193 -14.69 -16.54 7.28
C ALA A 193 -15.70 -17.55 7.87
N ARG A 194 -15.64 -18.78 7.38
CA ARG A 194 -16.65 -19.82 7.66
C ARG A 194 -16.92 -19.97 9.17
N ASP A 195 -18.21 -19.91 9.52
CA ASP A 195 -18.73 -20.08 10.89
C ASP A 195 -18.07 -19.13 11.92
N SER A 196 -17.76 -17.88 11.54
CA SER A 196 -17.11 -16.92 12.43
C SER A 196 -17.52 -15.46 12.15
N HIS A 197 -17.09 -14.55 13.02
CA HIS A 197 -17.20 -13.10 12.83
C HIS A 197 -15.94 -12.46 12.21
N VAL A 198 -14.95 -13.27 11.83
CA VAL A 198 -13.69 -12.77 11.26
C VAL A 198 -13.94 -12.34 9.81
N PRO A 199 -13.64 -11.08 9.41
CA PRO A 199 -13.91 -10.63 8.05
C PRO A 199 -13.00 -11.31 7.03
N VAL A 200 -13.51 -11.55 5.83
CA VAL A 200 -12.70 -11.97 4.67
C VAL A 200 -11.84 -10.79 4.21
N LEU A 201 -10.58 -11.06 3.88
CA LEU A 201 -9.62 -10.06 3.43
C LEU A 201 -9.42 -10.07 1.91
N ALA A 202 -9.25 -8.90 1.30
CA ALA A 202 -8.75 -8.78 -0.07
C ALA A 202 -7.23 -9.01 -0.11
N PRO A 203 -6.73 -10.08 -0.77
CA PRO A 203 -5.35 -10.52 -0.60
C PRO A 203 -4.32 -9.65 -1.35
N LEU A 204 -4.65 -9.13 -2.54
CA LEU A 204 -3.67 -8.43 -3.37
C LEU A 204 -3.08 -7.16 -2.71
N PRO A 205 -3.88 -6.24 -2.15
CA PRO A 205 -3.34 -5.06 -1.47
C PRO A 205 -2.45 -5.43 -0.27
N ILE A 206 -2.82 -6.47 0.48
CA ILE A 206 -2.06 -6.93 1.64
C ILE A 206 -0.69 -7.48 1.21
N GLY A 207 -0.65 -8.32 0.18
CA GLY A 207 0.61 -8.82 -0.38
C GLY A 207 1.51 -7.71 -0.91
N PHE A 208 0.94 -6.72 -1.59
CA PHE A 208 1.69 -5.54 -2.02
C PHE A 208 2.19 -4.69 -0.86
N ALA A 209 1.42 -4.51 0.22
CA ALA A 209 1.88 -3.79 1.41
C ALA A 209 3.11 -4.46 2.02
N VAL A 210 3.11 -5.79 2.13
CA VAL A 210 4.29 -6.55 2.55
C VAL A 210 5.44 -6.35 1.57
N PHE A 211 5.20 -6.45 0.26
CA PHE A 211 6.22 -6.26 -0.77
C PHE A 211 6.89 -4.87 -0.65
N MET A 212 6.11 -3.79 -0.57
CA MET A 212 6.63 -2.42 -0.48
C MET A 212 7.45 -2.19 0.79
N VAL A 213 6.99 -2.71 1.92
CA VAL A 213 7.73 -2.58 3.19
C VAL A 213 9.05 -3.36 3.13
N HIS A 214 9.09 -4.53 2.48
CA HIS A 214 10.35 -5.26 2.27
C HIS A 214 11.34 -4.48 1.41
N LEU A 215 10.88 -3.83 0.33
CA LEU A 215 11.75 -2.99 -0.50
C LEU A 215 12.46 -1.89 0.32
N ALA A 216 11.76 -1.33 1.31
CA ALA A 216 12.29 -0.24 2.13
C ALA A 216 13.09 -0.70 3.36
N THR A 217 12.73 -1.83 3.97
CA THR A 217 13.21 -2.18 5.32
C THR A 217 14.12 -3.41 5.39
N ILE A 218 14.31 -4.16 4.28
CA ILE A 218 15.35 -5.20 4.21
C ILE A 218 16.73 -4.67 4.63
N PRO A 219 17.20 -3.50 4.17
CA PRO A 219 18.53 -2.99 4.52
C PRO A 219 18.71 -2.64 6.01
N ILE A 220 17.61 -2.49 6.76
CA ILE A 220 17.63 -2.02 8.16
C ILE A 220 17.54 -3.19 9.13
N THR A 221 16.60 -4.11 8.90
CA THR A 221 16.27 -5.19 9.85
C THR A 221 16.08 -6.57 9.19
N GLY A 222 16.23 -6.65 7.86
CA GLY A 222 15.76 -7.78 7.07
C GLY A 222 14.23 -7.88 6.96
N THR A 223 13.51 -6.86 7.43
CA THR A 223 12.03 -6.78 7.53
C THR A 223 11.39 -7.85 8.41
N GLY A 224 10.98 -7.46 9.62
CA GLY A 224 10.18 -8.30 10.50
C GLY A 224 8.70 -8.24 10.15
N ILE A 225 8.04 -7.16 10.57
CA ILE A 225 6.59 -6.82 10.50
C ILE A 225 5.61 -7.94 10.88
N ASN A 226 6.15 -9.04 11.38
CA ASN A 226 5.49 -10.29 11.68
C ASN A 226 6.30 -11.00 12.80
N PRO A 227 5.76 -11.01 14.04
CA PRO A 227 6.44 -11.64 15.16
C PRO A 227 6.68 -13.14 14.98
N ALA A 228 5.73 -13.89 14.41
CA ALA A 228 5.88 -15.33 14.18
C ALA A 228 7.01 -15.63 13.19
N ARG A 229 7.10 -14.87 12.08
CA ARG A 229 8.20 -14.97 11.10
C ARG A 229 9.56 -14.72 11.74
N SER A 230 9.64 -13.71 12.59
CA SER A 230 10.88 -13.35 13.27
C SER A 230 11.26 -14.41 14.32
N PHE A 231 10.27 -14.90 15.07
CA PHE A 231 10.44 -15.91 16.11
C PHE A 231 10.82 -17.28 15.55
N GLY A 232 10.14 -17.77 14.52
CA GLY A 232 10.45 -19.05 13.90
C GLY A 232 11.88 -19.10 13.33
N ALA A 233 12.34 -18.01 12.71
CA ALA A 233 13.71 -17.91 12.22
C ALA A 233 14.73 -17.81 13.36
N ALA A 234 14.48 -17.01 14.41
CA ALA A 234 15.36 -16.89 15.58
C ALA A 234 15.53 -18.23 16.31
N VAL A 235 14.42 -18.96 16.56
CA VAL A 235 14.44 -20.29 17.19
C VAL A 235 15.26 -21.28 16.37
N MET A 236 15.06 -21.33 15.06
CA MET A 236 15.73 -22.32 14.22
C MET A 236 17.18 -21.97 13.91
N PHE A 237 17.54 -20.69 13.86
CA PHE A 237 18.92 -20.25 13.65
C PHE A 237 19.75 -20.29 14.94
N ASN A 238 19.15 -19.89 16.06
CA ASN A 238 19.68 -19.96 17.42
C ASN A 238 21.10 -19.39 17.56
N GLN A 239 21.23 -18.08 17.32
CA GLN A 239 22.46 -17.30 17.48
C GLN A 239 22.18 -16.08 18.36
N ASP A 240 23.21 -15.55 19.04
CA ASP A 240 23.08 -14.51 20.06
C ASP A 240 22.46 -13.22 19.51
N LYS A 241 23.02 -12.66 18.42
CA LYS A 241 22.55 -11.38 17.87
C LYS A 241 21.05 -11.35 17.49
N PRO A 242 20.49 -12.33 16.75
CA PRO A 242 19.04 -12.38 16.51
C PRO A 242 18.18 -12.48 17.77
N TRP A 243 18.71 -13.08 18.85
CA TRP A 243 18.02 -13.12 20.15
C TRP A 243 18.10 -11.79 20.90
N ASP A 244 19.26 -11.14 20.90
CA ASP A 244 19.46 -9.80 21.50
C ASP A 244 18.53 -8.76 20.86
N ASP A 245 18.41 -8.79 19.52
CA ASP A 245 17.55 -7.88 18.75
C ASP A 245 16.07 -8.33 18.76
N HIS A 246 15.74 -9.51 19.30
CA HIS A 246 14.47 -10.19 19.03
C HIS A 246 13.24 -9.39 19.50
N TRP A 247 13.36 -8.69 20.62
CA TRP A 247 12.26 -7.92 21.22
C TRP A 247 11.73 -6.84 20.28
N ILE A 248 12.58 -6.28 19.39
CA ILE A 248 12.21 -5.28 18.39
C ILE A 248 11.10 -5.82 17.49
N PHE A 249 11.19 -7.10 17.13
CA PHE A 249 10.29 -7.78 16.20
C PHE A 249 8.98 -8.27 16.84
N TRP A 250 8.79 -8.04 18.15
CA TRP A 250 7.51 -8.17 18.83
C TRP A 250 6.91 -6.81 19.16
N VAL A 251 7.69 -5.97 19.82
CA VAL A 251 7.25 -4.66 20.30
C VAL A 251 6.91 -3.73 19.14
N GLY A 252 7.79 -3.65 18.13
CA GLY A 252 7.57 -2.81 16.96
C GLY A 252 6.27 -3.17 16.22
N PRO A 253 6.10 -4.44 15.80
CA PRO A 253 4.88 -4.86 15.13
C PRO A 253 3.59 -4.70 15.94
N PHE A 254 3.60 -4.96 17.24
CA PHE A 254 2.40 -4.77 18.07
C PHE A 254 2.03 -3.30 18.25
N ILE A 255 3.01 -2.40 18.42
CA ILE A 255 2.76 -0.96 18.46
C ILE A 255 2.21 -0.49 17.10
N GLY A 256 2.83 -0.89 15.99
CA GLY A 256 2.36 -0.52 14.64
C GLY A 256 0.93 -0.99 14.38
N ALA A 257 0.59 -2.23 14.78
CA ALA A 257 -0.76 -2.78 14.67
C ALA A 257 -1.79 -2.02 15.53
N ALA A 258 -1.42 -1.64 16.77
CA ALA A 258 -2.29 -0.88 17.65
C ALA A 258 -2.58 0.52 17.10
N ILE A 259 -1.56 1.23 16.61
CA ILE A 259 -1.72 2.54 15.99
C ILE A 259 -2.62 2.43 14.74
N ALA A 260 -2.44 1.40 13.91
CA ALA A 260 -3.27 1.15 12.74
C ALA A 260 -4.75 0.91 13.10
N ALA A 261 -5.01 0.12 14.14
CA ALA A 261 -6.36 -0.11 14.65
C ALA A 261 -7.01 1.21 15.13
N ILE A 262 -6.29 2.00 15.94
CA ILE A 262 -6.77 3.28 16.45
C ILE A 262 -7.07 4.26 15.31
N TYR A 263 -6.13 4.38 14.37
CA TYR A 263 -6.25 5.27 13.22
C TYR A 263 -7.47 4.89 12.34
N HIS A 264 -7.59 3.63 11.98
CA HIS A 264 -8.69 3.17 11.12
C HIS A 264 -10.06 3.30 11.81
N GLN A 265 -10.15 2.91 13.09
CA GLN A 265 -11.41 2.78 13.79
C GLN A 265 -11.91 4.11 14.37
N TYR A 266 -11.04 4.89 15.01
CA TYR A 266 -11.45 6.10 15.73
C TYR A 266 -11.21 7.39 14.95
N ILE A 267 -10.09 7.48 14.22
CA ILE A 267 -9.76 8.70 13.45
C ILE A 267 -10.57 8.71 12.15
N LEU A 268 -10.39 7.69 11.29
CA LEU A 268 -11.05 7.63 10.00
C LEU A 268 -12.52 7.17 10.09
N ARG A 269 -12.90 6.43 11.15
CA ARG A 269 -14.20 5.77 11.29
C ARG A 269 -14.57 5.00 10.02
N ALA A 270 -13.66 4.13 9.58
CA ALA A 270 -13.75 3.43 8.31
C ALA A 270 -14.25 1.98 8.44
N GLY A 271 -14.79 1.57 9.59
CA GLY A 271 -15.24 0.19 9.84
C GLY A 271 -16.31 -0.33 8.86
N ALA A 272 -17.19 0.56 8.38
CA ALA A 272 -18.18 0.27 7.35
C ALA A 272 -17.72 0.60 5.91
N ALA A 273 -16.52 1.18 5.73
CA ALA A 273 -16.03 1.57 4.42
C ALA A 273 -15.55 0.34 3.64
N LYS A 274 -16.16 0.07 2.48
CA LYS A 274 -15.71 -0.99 1.56
C LYS A 274 -14.79 -0.44 0.49
N ALA A 275 -13.49 -0.73 0.61
CA ALA A 275 -12.52 -0.46 -0.44
C ALA A 275 -12.88 -1.21 -1.73
N LEU A 276 -12.66 -0.57 -2.88
CA LEU A 276 -12.88 -1.20 -4.18
C LEU A 276 -11.63 -2.01 -4.56
N GLY A 277 -11.73 -3.33 -4.46
CA GLY A 277 -10.80 -4.21 -5.15
C GLY A 277 -10.96 -4.08 -6.67
N SER A 278 -9.85 -4.08 -7.41
CA SER A 278 -9.85 -4.13 -8.88
C SER A 278 -10.51 -5.40 -9.43
N PHE A 279 -10.65 -6.42 -8.59
CA PHE A 279 -11.31 -7.69 -8.88
C PHE A 279 -12.74 -7.65 -8.36
N ARG A 280 -13.70 -7.33 -9.23
CA ARG A 280 -15.09 -7.68 -9.00
C ARG A 280 -15.53 -8.67 -10.07
N SER A 281 -15.80 -9.90 -9.65
CA SER A 281 -16.84 -10.71 -10.27
C SER A 281 -18.19 -10.18 -9.77
N SER A 282 -19.04 -9.69 -10.68
CA SER A 282 -20.44 -9.49 -10.35
C SER A 282 -21.12 -10.86 -10.40
N SER A 283 -21.60 -11.35 -9.25
CA SER A 283 -22.55 -12.46 -9.21
C SER A 283 -23.77 -12.10 -10.06
N ALA A 284 -24.12 -12.97 -10.99
CA ALA A 284 -25.28 -12.82 -11.85
C ALA A 284 -26.54 -12.56 -10.99
N ILE A 285 -27.15 -11.39 -11.14
CA ILE A 285 -28.54 -11.20 -10.76
C ILE A 285 -29.32 -11.97 -11.82
N SER A 286 -29.86 -13.12 -11.40
CA SER A 286 -31.02 -13.83 -11.98
C SER A 286 -31.55 -13.24 -13.30
N MET A 287 -31.01 -13.69 -14.43
CA MET A 287 -31.69 -13.61 -15.73
C MET A 287 -32.66 -14.79 -15.82
N ALA A 288 -33.66 -14.78 -14.95
CA ALA A 288 -34.78 -15.71 -15.01
C ALA A 288 -36.06 -14.96 -14.65
N LYS A 289 -36.44 -14.02 -15.50
CA LYS A 289 -37.83 -13.78 -15.88
C LYS A 289 -37.90 -12.82 -17.07
N ASP A 290 -38.80 -13.20 -17.98
CA ASP A 290 -39.35 -12.44 -19.09
C ASP A 290 -38.49 -12.37 -20.36
N VAL A 291 -38.57 -13.46 -21.14
CA VAL A 291 -38.38 -13.40 -22.59
C VAL A 291 -39.61 -12.71 -23.18
N GLU A 292 -39.58 -11.38 -23.22
CA GLU A 292 -40.38 -10.62 -24.20
C GLU A 292 -39.49 -10.27 -25.38
N VAL A 293 -39.86 -10.81 -26.54
CA VAL A 293 -39.25 -10.56 -27.83
C VAL A 293 -39.72 -9.19 -28.32
N GLY A 294 -38.79 -8.22 -28.39
CA GLY A 294 -39.01 -6.94 -29.06
C GLY A 294 -38.64 -5.73 -28.21
N GLY A 295 -37.37 -5.33 -28.24
CA GLY A 295 -36.93 -4.05 -27.69
C GLY A 295 -35.76 -3.52 -28.52
N GLU A 296 -35.96 -2.36 -29.13
CA GLU A 296 -34.90 -1.56 -29.74
C GLU A 296 -33.70 -1.46 -28.78
N PHE A 297 -32.48 -1.52 -29.30
CA PHE A 297 -31.29 -1.15 -28.54
C PHE A 297 -31.41 0.34 -28.16
N GLN A 298 -32.06 0.64 -27.04
CA GLN A 298 -31.95 1.95 -26.41
C GLN A 298 -30.50 2.13 -25.99
N ALA A 299 -29.78 2.98 -26.72
CA ALA A 299 -28.54 3.55 -26.23
C ALA A 299 -28.85 4.14 -24.85
N LYS A 300 -28.27 3.58 -23.79
CA LYS A 300 -28.32 4.23 -22.49
C LYS A 300 -27.55 5.53 -22.64
N ASP A 301 -28.27 6.64 -22.72
CA ASP A 301 -27.67 7.96 -22.63
C ASP A 301 -26.95 8.06 -21.28
N TYR A 302 -25.63 7.99 -21.35
CA TYR A 302 -24.78 8.14 -20.19
C TYR A 302 -24.72 9.62 -19.83
N HIS A 303 -25.57 10.04 -18.90
CA HIS A 303 -25.50 11.38 -18.34
C HIS A 303 -24.30 11.51 -17.40
N ASP A 304 -23.49 12.54 -17.63
CA ASP A 304 -22.42 12.91 -16.70
C ASP A 304 -23.01 13.26 -15.33
N PRO A 305 -22.34 12.87 -14.23
CA PRO A 305 -22.73 13.32 -12.90
C PRO A 305 -22.66 14.85 -12.83
N PRO A 306 -23.52 15.49 -12.00
CA PRO A 306 -23.55 16.95 -11.90
C PRO A 306 -22.18 17.49 -11.47
N PRO A 307 -21.75 18.63 -12.03
CA PRO A 307 -20.46 19.22 -11.67
C PRO A 307 -20.45 19.65 -10.21
N ALA A 308 -19.33 19.42 -9.52
CA ALA A 308 -19.14 19.93 -8.18
C ALA A 308 -19.22 21.47 -8.17
N PRO A 309 -19.83 22.07 -7.12
CA PRO A 309 -19.80 23.51 -6.92
C PRO A 309 -18.35 24.01 -6.93
N LEU A 310 -18.11 25.17 -7.55
CA LEU A 310 -16.75 25.73 -7.60
C LEU A 310 -16.22 26.00 -6.19
N VAL A 311 -17.08 26.57 -5.35
CA VAL A 311 -16.85 26.84 -3.95
C VAL A 311 -17.99 26.21 -3.18
N ASP A 312 -17.65 25.31 -2.26
CA ASP A 312 -18.60 24.70 -1.34
C ASP A 312 -18.08 24.89 0.10
N ALA A 313 -18.48 25.99 0.72
CA ALA A 313 -18.08 26.30 2.09
C ALA A 313 -18.75 25.39 3.12
N GLN A 314 -19.82 24.68 2.75
CA GLN A 314 -20.55 23.80 3.67
C GLN A 314 -19.69 22.59 4.07
N GLU A 315 -18.73 22.18 3.23
CA GLU A 315 -17.75 21.13 3.54
C GLU A 315 -16.96 21.42 4.83
N LEU A 316 -16.74 22.70 5.17
CA LEU A 316 -16.01 23.10 6.39
C LEU A 316 -16.76 22.76 7.68
N ALA A 317 -18.08 22.56 7.61
CA ALA A 317 -18.89 22.12 8.75
C ALA A 317 -18.90 20.59 8.91
N GLN A 318 -18.35 19.83 7.96
CA GLN A 318 -18.45 18.38 7.93
C GLN A 318 -17.21 17.69 8.50
N TRP A 319 -17.39 16.82 9.50
CA TRP A 319 -16.28 16.03 10.04
C TRP A 319 -15.68 15.03 9.05
N SER A 320 -16.46 14.55 8.07
CA SER A 320 -15.98 13.70 6.98
C SER A 320 -14.90 14.40 6.15
N PHE A 321 -15.03 15.72 5.96
CA PHE A 321 -14.05 16.54 5.25
C PHE A 321 -12.69 16.56 5.95
N TYR A 322 -12.65 16.86 7.25
CA TYR A 322 -11.40 16.85 8.03
C TYR A 322 -10.75 15.47 8.08
N ARG A 323 -11.55 14.39 8.14
CA ARG A 323 -11.03 13.02 8.04
C ARG A 323 -10.40 12.74 6.68
N ALA A 324 -10.95 13.28 5.61
CA ALA A 324 -10.37 13.17 4.28
C ALA A 324 -9.04 13.92 4.17
N ILE A 325 -8.93 15.12 4.75
CA ILE A 325 -7.68 15.89 4.84
C ILE A 325 -6.61 15.11 5.62
N ILE A 326 -6.98 14.54 6.77
CA ILE A 326 -6.08 13.68 7.57
C ILE A 326 -5.64 12.45 6.77
N ALA A 327 -6.55 11.82 6.02
CA ALA A 327 -6.23 10.67 5.17
C ALA A 327 -5.23 11.02 4.08
N GLU A 328 -5.38 12.16 3.40
CA GLU A 328 -4.43 12.66 2.40
C GLU A 328 -3.06 12.99 3.01
N PHE A 329 -3.03 13.59 4.20
CA PHE A 329 -1.80 13.86 4.95
C PHE A 329 -1.05 12.58 5.31
N ILE A 330 -1.71 11.62 5.97
CA ILE A 330 -1.08 10.36 6.42
C ILE A 330 -0.67 9.50 5.22
N ALA A 331 -1.51 9.42 4.18
CA ALA A 331 -1.15 8.67 2.98
C ALA A 331 0.08 9.26 2.29
N THR A 332 0.17 10.59 2.17
CA THR A 332 1.34 11.24 1.56
C THR A 332 2.59 11.09 2.44
N LEU A 333 2.44 11.12 3.77
CA LEU A 333 3.52 10.81 4.70
C LEU A 333 4.07 9.40 4.48
N LEU A 334 3.20 8.39 4.46
CA LEU A 334 3.61 7.00 4.25
C LEU A 334 4.22 6.79 2.87
N PHE A 335 3.66 7.43 1.85
CA PHE A 335 4.18 7.39 0.48
C PHE A 335 5.63 7.86 0.45
N LEU A 336 5.93 9.03 1.01
CA LEU A 336 7.29 9.58 1.02
C LEU A 336 8.22 8.81 1.96
N TYR A 337 7.73 8.35 3.11
CA TYR A 337 8.53 7.54 4.02
C TYR A 337 9.04 6.27 3.34
N ILE A 338 8.14 5.44 2.77
CA ILE A 338 8.54 4.16 2.16
C ILE A 338 9.39 4.40 0.91
N THR A 339 8.97 5.27 0.01
CA THR A 339 9.67 5.44 -1.28
C THR A 339 11.05 6.06 -1.13
N VAL A 340 11.20 7.10 -0.29
CA VAL A 340 12.51 7.71 -0.03
C VAL A 340 13.40 6.77 0.77
N LEU A 341 12.84 6.00 1.72
CA LEU A 341 13.59 4.97 2.44
C LEU A 341 14.15 3.91 1.48
N THR A 342 13.36 3.43 0.52
CA THR A 342 13.81 2.52 -0.54
C THR A 342 14.93 3.13 -1.39
N VAL A 343 14.80 4.38 -1.82
CA VAL A 343 15.84 5.07 -2.63
C VAL A 343 17.15 5.18 -1.86
N ILE A 344 17.10 5.62 -0.61
CA ILE A 344 18.29 5.77 0.24
C ILE A 344 18.90 4.39 0.56
N GLY A 345 18.06 3.40 0.85
CA GLY A 345 18.48 2.01 1.08
C GLY A 345 19.26 1.46 -0.11
N TYR A 346 18.67 1.50 -1.31
CA TYR A 346 19.32 1.07 -2.55
C TYR A 346 20.66 1.78 -2.76
N LYS A 347 20.66 3.12 -2.75
CA LYS A 347 21.88 3.90 -2.97
C LYS A 347 22.98 3.61 -1.94
N SER A 348 22.60 3.26 -0.71
CA SER A 348 23.57 2.89 0.32
C SER A 348 24.17 1.50 0.13
N GLN A 349 23.40 0.58 -0.45
CA GLN A 349 23.82 -0.80 -0.69
C GLN A 349 24.74 -0.90 -1.90
N VAL A 350 24.52 -0.09 -2.94
CA VAL A 350 25.38 -0.05 -4.14
C VAL A 350 26.54 0.94 -4.02
N ASP A 351 26.79 1.50 -2.84
CA ASP A 351 27.84 2.49 -2.62
C ASP A 351 29.24 1.84 -2.68
N PRO A 352 30.08 2.14 -3.69
CA PRO A 352 31.41 1.52 -3.81
C PRO A 352 32.33 1.87 -2.63
N ASP A 353 32.14 3.03 -1.98
CA ASP A 353 32.90 3.42 -0.79
C ASP A 353 32.64 2.47 0.40
N LYS A 354 31.54 1.71 0.35
CA LYS A 354 31.14 0.71 1.35
C LYS A 354 31.32 -0.72 0.86
N GLY A 355 31.96 -0.90 -0.30
CA GLY A 355 32.10 -2.21 -0.96
C GLY A 355 30.83 -2.69 -1.66
N GLY A 356 29.86 -1.81 -1.92
CA GLY A 356 28.66 -2.13 -2.67
C GLY A 356 28.91 -2.27 -4.17
N GLN A 357 28.11 -3.09 -4.84
CA GLN A 357 28.18 -3.36 -6.28
C GLN A 357 26.84 -3.07 -6.98
N ASP A 358 26.86 -2.96 -8.31
CA ASP A 358 25.72 -2.50 -9.12
C ASP A 358 24.42 -3.31 -8.94
N CYS A 359 24.55 -4.59 -8.59
CA CYS A 359 23.44 -5.52 -8.40
C CYS A 359 22.99 -5.69 -6.95
N ASP A 360 23.61 -4.96 -6.00
CA ASP A 360 23.18 -4.97 -4.62
C ASP A 360 21.84 -4.24 -4.42
N GLY A 361 21.12 -4.68 -3.39
CA GLY A 361 19.84 -4.09 -3.05
C GLY A 361 18.73 -4.37 -4.07
N VAL A 362 17.73 -3.49 -4.08
CA VAL A 362 16.48 -3.72 -4.84
C VAL A 362 16.53 -3.27 -6.31
N GLY A 363 17.60 -2.58 -6.72
CA GLY A 363 17.73 -2.01 -8.06
C GLY A 363 16.79 -0.83 -8.33
N ILE A 364 16.99 -0.18 -9.48
CA ILE A 364 16.09 0.87 -10.00
C ILE A 364 14.68 0.32 -10.22
N LEU A 365 14.56 -0.95 -10.62
CA LEU A 365 13.27 -1.63 -10.76
C LEU A 365 12.52 -1.70 -9.42
N GLY A 366 13.23 -1.98 -8.32
CA GLY A 366 12.66 -1.95 -6.97
C GLY A 366 12.23 -0.55 -6.55
N ILE A 367 12.98 0.50 -6.91
CA ILE A 367 12.57 1.89 -6.69
C ILE A 367 11.25 2.16 -7.43
N ALA A 368 11.16 1.83 -8.71
CA ALA A 368 9.94 2.03 -9.49
C ALA A 368 8.75 1.27 -8.89
N TRP A 369 8.95 0.03 -8.44
CA TRP A 369 7.94 -0.74 -7.71
C TRP A 369 7.51 -0.05 -6.42
N ALA A 370 8.44 0.50 -5.64
CA ALA A 370 8.12 1.22 -4.40
C ALA A 370 7.16 2.39 -4.65
N PHE A 371 7.42 3.20 -5.68
CA PHE A 371 6.55 4.34 -6.01
C PHE A 371 5.17 3.89 -6.52
N GLY A 372 5.13 3.00 -7.51
CA GLY A 372 3.85 2.55 -8.09
C GLY A 372 3.01 1.70 -7.12
N GLY A 373 3.66 0.78 -6.41
CA GLY A 373 3.01 -0.10 -5.44
C GLY A 373 2.48 0.65 -4.22
N MET A 374 3.20 1.65 -3.69
CA MET A 374 2.68 2.50 -2.62
C MET A 374 1.47 3.32 -3.06
N ILE A 375 1.46 3.84 -4.29
CA ILE A 375 0.26 4.51 -4.83
C ILE A 375 -0.91 3.52 -4.92
N PHE A 376 -0.70 2.30 -5.43
CA PHE A 376 -1.74 1.27 -5.43
C PHE A 376 -2.32 1.03 -4.03
N ILE A 377 -1.48 0.79 -3.02
CA ILE A 377 -1.93 0.49 -1.65
C ILE A 377 -2.65 1.68 -1.03
N LEU A 378 -2.08 2.88 -1.13
CA LEU A 378 -2.62 4.05 -0.44
C LEU A 378 -3.89 4.57 -1.11
N VAL A 379 -4.00 4.52 -2.44
CA VAL A 379 -5.27 4.79 -3.14
C VAL A 379 -6.31 3.74 -2.73
N TYR A 380 -5.93 2.45 -2.62
CA TYR A 380 -6.86 1.41 -2.14
C TYR A 380 -7.40 1.72 -0.74
N CYS A 381 -6.54 2.17 0.19
CA CYS A 381 -6.94 2.45 1.56
C CYS A 381 -7.75 3.76 1.73
N THR A 382 -7.55 4.75 0.87
CA THR A 382 -8.10 6.10 1.04
C THR A 382 -9.18 6.49 0.03
N ALA A 383 -9.35 5.75 -1.08
CA ALA A 383 -10.29 6.13 -2.14
C ALA A 383 -11.75 6.26 -1.66
N GLY A 384 -12.18 5.44 -0.69
CA GLY A 384 -13.53 5.54 -0.10
C GLY A 384 -13.68 6.67 0.94
N ILE A 385 -12.58 7.30 1.36
CA ILE A 385 -12.51 8.29 2.44
C ILE A 385 -12.25 9.68 1.88
N SER A 386 -11.17 9.85 1.11
CA SER A 386 -10.78 11.14 0.53
C SER A 386 -10.92 11.21 -0.99
N GLY A 387 -11.06 10.08 -1.68
CA GLY A 387 -10.85 9.97 -3.13
C GLY A 387 -9.47 9.43 -3.49
N GLY A 388 -8.51 9.46 -2.55
CA GLY A 388 -7.18 8.88 -2.69
C GLY A 388 -6.33 9.58 -3.75
N HIS A 389 -6.07 10.87 -3.57
CA HIS A 389 -5.32 11.65 -4.57
C HIS A 389 -3.81 11.56 -4.34
N ILE A 390 -3.35 11.81 -3.11
CA ILE A 390 -1.95 11.70 -2.63
C ILE A 390 -0.99 12.58 -3.46
N ASN A 391 -1.54 13.48 -4.27
CA ASN A 391 -0.82 14.20 -5.32
C ASN A 391 -1.56 15.50 -5.68
N PRO A 392 -0.90 16.66 -5.59
CA PRO A 392 -1.47 17.93 -6.02
C PRO A 392 -1.89 17.98 -7.48
N ALA A 393 -1.13 17.35 -8.40
CA ALA A 393 -1.47 17.34 -9.82
C ALA A 393 -2.75 16.52 -10.10
N VAL A 394 -2.96 15.42 -9.37
CA VAL A 394 -4.21 14.64 -9.45
C VAL A 394 -5.39 15.46 -8.91
N THR A 395 -5.21 16.10 -7.75
CA THR A 395 -6.22 16.97 -7.14
C THR A 395 -6.58 18.13 -8.08
N PHE A 396 -5.58 18.74 -8.71
CA PHE A 396 -5.75 19.84 -9.65
C PHE A 396 -6.49 19.40 -10.91
N GLY A 397 -6.13 18.26 -11.52
CA GLY A 397 -6.83 17.72 -12.68
C GLY A 397 -8.31 17.47 -12.39
N LEU A 398 -8.63 16.82 -11.27
CA LEU A 398 -10.01 16.57 -10.86
C LEU A 398 -10.78 17.86 -10.52
N PHE A 399 -10.10 18.88 -9.97
CA PHE A 399 -10.68 20.20 -9.77
C PHE A 399 -11.05 20.88 -11.11
N LEU A 400 -10.15 20.87 -12.11
CA LEU A 400 -10.43 21.41 -13.44
C LEU A 400 -11.63 20.73 -14.11
N ALA A 401 -11.79 19.42 -13.88
CA ALA A 401 -12.93 18.64 -14.36
C ALA A 401 -14.20 18.76 -13.50
N ARG A 402 -14.25 19.70 -12.54
CA ARG A 402 -15.39 19.90 -11.62
C ARG A 402 -15.79 18.63 -10.85
N LYS A 403 -14.83 17.80 -10.46
CA LYS A 403 -15.02 16.63 -9.57
C LYS A 403 -14.62 16.91 -8.12
N VAL A 404 -13.99 18.06 -7.87
CA VAL A 404 -13.50 18.52 -6.55
C VAL A 404 -13.76 20.03 -6.46
N SER A 405 -14.19 20.53 -5.29
CA SER A 405 -14.36 21.97 -5.03
C SER A 405 -13.01 22.68 -4.83
N LEU A 406 -12.97 24.01 -4.98
CA LEU A 406 -11.76 24.79 -4.74
C LEU A 406 -11.25 24.66 -3.30
N VAL A 407 -12.15 24.70 -2.32
CA VAL A 407 -11.82 24.62 -0.88
C VAL A 407 -11.15 23.27 -0.58
N ARG A 408 -11.75 22.17 -1.04
CA ARG A 408 -11.19 20.83 -0.90
C ARG A 408 -9.85 20.69 -1.63
N ALA A 409 -9.75 21.22 -2.85
CA ALA A 409 -8.51 21.15 -3.63
C ALA A 409 -7.33 21.81 -2.89
N ILE A 410 -7.51 23.04 -2.39
CA ILE A 410 -6.46 23.76 -1.66
C ILE A 410 -6.04 23.01 -0.39
N LEU A 411 -7.00 22.56 0.41
CA LEU A 411 -6.71 21.88 1.68
C LEU A 411 -6.09 20.49 1.47
N TYR A 412 -6.47 19.78 0.42
CA TYR A 412 -5.80 18.53 0.03
C TYR A 412 -4.36 18.78 -0.39
N MET A 413 -4.09 19.78 -1.25
CA MET A 413 -2.74 20.10 -1.69
C MET A 413 -1.84 20.50 -0.52
N ALA A 414 -2.36 21.29 0.44
CA ALA A 414 -1.64 21.64 1.65
C ALA A 414 -1.34 20.40 2.51
N ALA A 415 -2.34 19.54 2.75
CA ALA A 415 -2.17 18.30 3.51
C ALA A 415 -1.17 17.34 2.86
N GLN A 416 -1.20 17.20 1.54
CA GLN A 416 -0.24 16.39 0.78
C GLN A 416 1.17 16.93 0.93
N CYS A 417 1.37 18.25 0.78
CA CYS A 417 2.69 18.87 0.95
C CYS A 417 3.24 18.69 2.38
N LEU A 418 2.41 18.92 3.41
CA LEU A 418 2.80 18.72 4.80
C LEU A 418 3.11 17.24 5.09
N GLY A 419 2.29 16.32 4.57
CA GLY A 419 2.52 14.89 4.68
C GLY A 419 3.86 14.49 4.05
N ALA A 420 4.16 14.99 2.86
CA ALA A 420 5.41 14.73 2.15
C ALA A 420 6.65 15.23 2.92
N ILE A 421 6.57 16.43 3.52
CA ILE A 421 7.63 16.97 4.39
C ILE A 421 7.84 16.04 5.58
N CYS A 422 6.77 15.65 6.29
CA CYS A 422 6.85 14.75 7.44
C CYS A 422 7.45 13.38 7.06
N GLY A 423 7.03 12.80 5.94
CA GLY A 423 7.54 11.51 5.46
C GLY A 423 9.05 11.55 5.20
N CYS A 424 9.53 12.56 4.46
CA CYS A 424 10.96 12.76 4.24
C CYS A 424 11.70 13.10 5.55
N GLY A 425 11.05 13.83 6.45
CA GLY A 425 11.56 14.19 7.77
C GLY A 425 11.83 12.98 8.64
N LEU A 426 10.94 12.00 8.65
CA LEU A 426 11.12 10.74 9.37
C LEU A 426 12.32 9.95 8.82
N VAL A 427 12.47 9.86 7.49
CA VAL A 427 13.64 9.19 6.89
C VAL A 427 14.94 9.90 7.29
N LYS A 428 14.97 11.23 7.22
CA LYS A 428 16.13 12.03 7.64
C LYS A 428 16.41 11.90 9.14
N ALA A 429 15.38 11.80 9.98
CA ALA A 429 15.53 11.64 11.43
C ALA A 429 16.16 10.29 11.78
N PHE A 430 15.73 9.21 11.12
CA PHE A 430 16.19 7.86 11.44
C PHE A 430 17.53 7.48 10.82
N GLN A 431 17.94 8.13 9.72
CA GLN A 431 19.20 7.83 9.04
C GLN A 431 19.82 9.09 8.41
N LYS A 432 20.06 10.13 9.23
CA LYS A 432 20.50 11.46 8.80
C LYS A 432 21.75 11.47 7.90
N SER A 433 22.76 10.66 8.22
CA SER A 433 24.00 10.54 7.45
C SER A 433 23.74 9.98 6.06
N TYR A 434 23.03 8.84 5.98
CA TYR A 434 22.60 8.21 4.73
C TYR A 434 21.74 9.15 3.90
N TYR A 435 20.72 9.76 4.52
CA TYR A 435 19.80 10.68 3.84
C TYR A 435 20.54 11.83 3.15
N LYS A 436 21.51 12.45 3.84
CA LYS A 436 22.33 13.53 3.26
C LYS A 436 23.28 13.03 2.17
N LYS A 437 23.97 11.91 2.41
CA LYS A 437 24.96 11.36 1.45
C LYS A 437 24.30 10.97 0.12
N TYR A 438 23.11 10.37 0.16
CA TYR A 438 22.49 9.77 -1.03
C TYR A 438 21.41 10.65 -1.70
N GLY A 439 21.45 11.96 -1.48
CA GLY A 439 20.65 12.95 -2.21
C GLY A 439 19.23 13.19 -1.68
N GLY A 440 18.90 12.71 -0.47
CA GLY A 440 17.63 12.99 0.21
C GLY A 440 16.35 12.53 -0.49
N GLY A 441 16.47 11.74 -1.57
CA GLY A 441 15.35 11.39 -2.44
C GLY A 441 14.79 12.57 -3.24
N ALA A 442 15.51 13.69 -3.33
CA ALA A 442 15.08 14.88 -4.04
C ALA A 442 15.07 14.67 -5.57
N ASN A 443 14.12 15.33 -6.24
CA ASN A 443 14.09 15.41 -7.70
C ASN A 443 15.01 16.55 -8.16
N SER A 444 15.75 16.30 -9.24
CA SER A 444 16.57 17.28 -9.92
C SER A 444 16.82 16.82 -11.35
N LEU A 445 17.11 17.73 -12.26
CA LEU A 445 17.48 17.39 -13.62
C LEU A 445 18.81 16.63 -13.62
N ALA A 446 18.84 15.44 -14.20
CA ALA A 446 20.07 14.67 -14.34
C ALA A 446 21.03 15.30 -15.36
N ASP A 447 22.33 15.08 -15.16
CA ASP A 447 23.36 15.60 -16.05
C ASP A 447 23.18 15.09 -17.48
N GLY A 448 23.43 15.95 -18.46
CA GLY A 448 23.25 15.63 -19.88
C GLY A 448 21.83 15.86 -20.42
N TYR A 449 20.84 16.13 -19.57
CA TYR A 449 19.49 16.51 -20.00
C TYR A 449 19.29 18.03 -19.96
N SER A 450 18.54 18.56 -20.94
CA SER A 450 18.15 19.97 -20.94
C SER A 450 16.94 20.21 -20.04
N THR A 451 16.78 21.44 -19.53
CA THR A 451 15.60 21.84 -18.75
C THR A 451 14.30 21.61 -19.51
N GLY A 452 14.29 21.84 -20.83
CA GLY A 452 13.14 21.56 -21.69
C GLY A 452 12.81 20.07 -21.75
N THR A 453 13.83 19.20 -21.78
CA THR A 453 13.65 17.74 -21.75
C THR A 453 13.07 17.28 -20.40
N GLY A 454 13.60 17.79 -19.29
CA GLY A 454 13.07 17.50 -17.95
C GLY A 454 11.62 17.93 -17.81
N LEU A 455 11.28 19.15 -18.24
CA LEU A 455 9.91 19.65 -18.24
C LEU A 455 8.97 18.80 -19.10
N ALA A 456 9.39 18.44 -20.32
CA ALA A 456 8.59 17.60 -21.21
C ALA A 456 8.33 16.20 -20.63
N ALA A 457 9.35 15.58 -20.01
CA ALA A 457 9.21 14.29 -19.34
C ALA A 457 8.20 14.35 -18.18
N GLU A 458 8.24 15.42 -17.37
CA GLU A 458 7.29 15.64 -16.27
C GLU A 458 5.85 15.91 -16.75
N ILE A 459 5.69 16.65 -17.86
CA ILE A 459 4.38 16.89 -18.49
C ILE A 459 3.78 15.57 -18.99
N ILE A 460 4.53 14.79 -19.79
CA ILE A 460 4.05 13.55 -20.39
C ILE A 460 3.79 12.50 -19.31
N GLY A 461 4.71 12.35 -18.36
CA GLY A 461 4.55 11.42 -17.24
C GLY A 461 3.31 11.74 -16.41
N THR A 462 3.06 13.02 -16.12
CA THR A 462 1.87 13.41 -15.36
C THR A 462 0.59 13.30 -16.19
N PHE A 463 0.64 13.54 -17.50
CA PHE A 463 -0.48 13.28 -18.40
C PHE A 463 -0.89 11.81 -18.33
N VAL A 464 0.06 10.87 -18.44
CA VAL A 464 -0.22 9.41 -18.34
C VAL A 464 -0.87 9.07 -17.01
N LEU A 465 -0.34 9.59 -15.90
CA LEU A 465 -0.92 9.41 -14.57
C LEU A 465 -2.36 9.94 -14.49
N VAL A 466 -2.57 11.22 -14.78
CA VAL A 466 -3.86 11.89 -14.57
C VAL A 466 -4.92 11.39 -15.55
N TYR A 467 -4.54 11.05 -16.79
CA TYR A 467 -5.42 10.38 -17.75
C TYR A 467 -5.90 9.02 -17.21
N THR A 468 -4.98 8.23 -16.64
CA THR A 468 -5.32 6.97 -15.99
C THR A 468 -6.23 7.17 -14.79
N VAL A 469 -6.00 8.21 -13.97
CA VAL A 469 -6.89 8.57 -12.86
C VAL A 469 -8.30 8.84 -13.35
N PHE A 470 -8.49 9.66 -14.38
CA PHE A 470 -9.81 9.93 -14.94
C PHE A 470 -10.51 8.66 -15.42
N SER A 471 -9.78 7.80 -16.13
CA SER A 471 -10.30 6.52 -16.61
C SER A 471 -10.63 5.54 -15.48
N ALA A 472 -9.97 5.70 -14.33
CA ALA A 472 -10.16 4.89 -13.13
C ALA A 472 -11.26 5.43 -12.20
N THR A 473 -11.93 6.54 -12.53
CA THR A 473 -13.04 7.06 -11.71
C THR A 473 -14.27 6.14 -11.77
N ASP A 474 -14.91 5.87 -10.64
CA ASP A 474 -16.23 5.23 -10.61
C ASP A 474 -17.33 6.29 -10.73
N PRO A 475 -18.05 6.37 -11.87
CA PRO A 475 -19.06 7.42 -12.08
C PRO A 475 -20.28 7.28 -11.17
N LYS A 476 -20.41 6.15 -10.45
CA LYS A 476 -21.57 5.87 -9.57
C LYS A 476 -21.24 5.88 -8.09
N ARG A 477 -19.97 6.05 -7.72
CA ARG A 477 -19.54 5.94 -6.33
C ARG A 477 -18.61 7.08 -5.97
N ASN A 478 -18.95 7.76 -4.89
CA ASN A 478 -18.15 8.84 -4.34
C ASN A 478 -17.54 8.43 -2.99
N ALA A 479 -16.48 9.14 -2.62
CA ALA A 479 -15.94 9.12 -1.28
C ALA A 479 -16.99 9.63 -0.28
N ARG A 480 -16.89 9.15 0.96
CA ARG A 480 -17.86 9.40 2.02
C ARG A 480 -18.26 10.88 2.12
N ASP A 481 -19.56 11.13 2.09
CA ASP A 481 -20.20 12.45 2.23
C ASP A 481 -19.61 13.52 1.29
N SER A 482 -19.34 13.14 0.02
CA SER A 482 -18.76 14.07 -0.96
C SER A 482 -19.17 13.73 -2.41
N HIS A 483 -18.78 14.61 -3.34
CA HIS A 483 -18.88 14.38 -4.79
C HIS A 483 -17.59 13.82 -5.41
N VAL A 484 -16.55 13.57 -4.61
CA VAL A 484 -15.26 13.09 -5.13
C VAL A 484 -15.40 11.63 -5.54
N PRO A 485 -15.11 11.25 -6.80
CA PRO A 485 -15.28 9.87 -7.25
C PRO A 485 -14.29 8.92 -6.56
N VAL A 486 -14.74 7.70 -6.29
CA VAL A 486 -13.82 6.63 -5.85
C VAL A 486 -12.98 6.17 -7.04
N LEU A 487 -11.69 5.94 -6.81
CA LEU A 487 -10.73 5.53 -7.84
C LEU A 487 -10.46 4.03 -7.80
N ALA A 488 -10.27 3.42 -8.98
CA ALA A 488 -9.70 2.08 -9.10
C ALA A 488 -8.16 2.14 -8.93
N PRO A 489 -7.59 1.55 -7.87
CA PRO A 489 -6.22 1.85 -7.45
C PRO A 489 -5.14 1.17 -8.30
N LEU A 490 -5.37 -0.06 -8.78
CA LEU A 490 -4.35 -0.86 -9.47
C LEU A 490 -3.84 -0.20 -10.77
N PRO A 491 -4.71 0.27 -11.70
CA PRO A 491 -4.24 0.96 -12.90
C PRO A 491 -3.43 2.22 -12.58
N ILE A 492 -3.83 2.98 -11.55
CA ILE A 492 -3.14 4.21 -11.13
C ILE A 492 -1.73 3.88 -10.62
N GLY A 493 -1.60 2.88 -9.75
CA GLY A 493 -0.30 2.43 -9.28
C GLY A 493 0.61 1.94 -10.41
N PHE A 494 0.05 1.21 -11.38
CA PHE A 494 0.80 0.77 -12.56
C PHE A 494 1.21 1.92 -13.49
N ALA A 495 0.36 2.94 -13.67
CA ALA A 495 0.74 4.13 -14.43
C ALA A 495 1.94 4.84 -13.78
N VAL A 496 1.92 5.00 -12.45
CA VAL A 496 3.07 5.54 -11.70
C VAL A 496 4.30 4.66 -11.88
N PHE A 497 4.18 3.34 -11.74
CA PHE A 497 5.27 2.39 -11.96
C PHE A 497 5.90 2.54 -13.37
N MET A 498 5.08 2.54 -14.43
CA MET A 498 5.55 2.68 -15.81
C MET A 498 6.26 4.02 -16.04
N VAL A 499 5.72 5.11 -15.51
CA VAL A 499 6.35 6.42 -15.65
C VAL A 499 7.70 6.46 -14.91
N HIS A 500 7.83 5.82 -13.76
CA HIS A 500 9.12 5.71 -13.07
C HIS A 500 10.15 4.93 -13.88
N LEU A 501 9.77 3.81 -14.51
CA LEU A 501 10.67 3.07 -15.39
C LEU A 501 11.24 3.94 -16.52
N ALA A 502 10.44 4.86 -17.07
CA ALA A 502 10.84 5.73 -18.16
C ALA A 502 11.59 7.00 -17.71
N THR A 503 11.28 7.56 -16.54
CA THR A 503 11.68 8.93 -16.18
C THR A 503 12.64 9.04 -14.98
N ILE A 504 12.92 7.94 -14.27
CA ILE A 504 13.95 7.94 -13.22
C ILE A 504 15.29 8.48 -13.75
N PRO A 505 15.80 8.06 -14.93
CA PRO A 505 17.09 8.54 -15.44
C PRO A 505 17.13 10.04 -15.77
N ILE A 506 15.98 10.68 -15.99
CA ILE A 506 15.91 12.08 -16.44
C ILE A 506 15.80 13.04 -15.25
N THR A 507 14.88 12.75 -14.32
CA THR A 507 14.54 13.66 -13.21
C THR A 507 14.40 12.98 -11.84
N GLY A 508 14.64 11.66 -11.78
CA GLY A 508 14.24 10.83 -10.64
C GLY A 508 12.72 10.65 -10.50
N THR A 509 11.96 11.09 -11.51
CA THR A 509 10.49 11.10 -11.59
C THR A 509 9.80 11.93 -10.51
N GLY A 510 9.30 13.11 -10.90
CA GLY A 510 8.47 13.96 -10.07
C GLY A 510 7.02 13.50 -10.09
N ILE A 511 6.29 13.87 -11.16
CA ILE A 511 4.86 13.70 -11.47
C ILE A 511 3.87 13.99 -10.33
N ASN A 512 4.39 14.53 -9.24
CA ASN A 512 3.73 14.78 -7.98
C ASN A 512 4.44 15.96 -7.28
N PRO A 513 3.82 17.15 -7.28
CA PRO A 513 4.43 18.33 -6.68
C PRO A 513 4.70 18.18 -5.16
N ALA A 514 3.80 17.54 -4.41
CA ALA A 514 3.99 17.34 -2.96
C ALA A 514 5.20 16.44 -2.68
N ARG A 515 5.37 15.35 -3.44
CA ARG A 515 6.55 14.46 -3.34
C ARG A 515 7.85 15.20 -3.62
N SER A 516 7.85 16.04 -4.63
CA SER A 516 9.03 16.81 -5.03
C SER A 516 9.34 17.90 -3.99
N PHE A 517 8.31 18.58 -3.49
CA PHE A 517 8.42 19.63 -2.47
C PHE A 517 8.87 19.09 -1.11
N GLY A 518 8.27 18.01 -0.62
CA GLY A 518 8.66 17.41 0.65
C GLY A 518 10.12 16.99 0.69
N ALA A 519 10.63 16.40 -0.41
CA ALA A 519 12.03 16.02 -0.52
C ALA A 519 12.96 17.25 -0.65
N ALA A 520 12.59 18.27 -1.43
CA ALA A 520 13.36 19.50 -1.56
C ALA A 520 13.50 20.25 -0.22
N VAL A 521 12.39 20.40 0.53
CA VAL A 521 12.38 21.02 1.86
C VAL A 521 13.28 20.27 2.83
N MET A 522 13.19 18.95 2.87
CA MET A 522 13.94 18.16 3.85
C MET A 522 15.41 17.96 3.48
N PHE A 523 15.75 17.95 2.18
CA PHE A 523 17.13 17.84 1.72
C PHE A 523 17.85 19.20 1.74
N ASN A 524 17.16 20.26 1.34
CA ASN A 524 17.58 21.65 1.37
C ASN A 524 18.97 21.88 0.77
N GLN A 525 19.10 21.65 -0.54
CA GLN A 525 20.30 21.89 -1.34
C GLN A 525 19.93 22.75 -2.56
N ASP A 526 20.90 23.50 -3.09
CA ASP A 526 20.66 24.50 -4.13
C ASP A 526 20.09 23.88 -5.42
N LYS A 527 20.72 22.83 -5.96
CA LYS A 527 20.29 22.21 -7.22
C LYS A 527 18.82 21.75 -7.22
N PRO A 528 18.33 20.97 -6.23
CA PRO A 528 16.90 20.63 -6.15
C PRO A 528 15.96 21.82 -6.04
N TRP A 529 16.40 22.95 -5.48
CA TRP A 529 15.62 24.20 -5.44
C TRP A 529 15.64 24.93 -6.78
N ASP A 530 16.78 24.98 -7.46
CA ASP A 530 16.93 25.57 -8.80
C ASP A 530 16.03 24.86 -9.82
N ASP A 531 16.00 23.52 -9.77
CA ASP A 531 15.18 22.68 -10.64
C ASP A 531 13.71 22.59 -10.18
N HIS A 532 13.36 23.14 -8.99
CA HIS A 532 12.11 22.82 -8.31
C HIS A 532 10.84 23.18 -9.08
N TRP A 533 10.89 24.29 -9.81
CA TRP A 533 9.74 24.80 -10.57
C TRP A 533 9.25 23.81 -11.63
N ILE A 534 10.16 22.99 -12.19
CA ILE A 534 9.86 21.95 -13.18
C ILE A 534 8.82 20.97 -12.61
N PHE A 535 8.97 20.63 -11.33
CA PHE A 535 8.16 19.64 -10.63
C PHE A 535 6.82 20.18 -10.11
N TRP A 536 6.52 21.45 -10.35
CA TRP A 536 5.18 22.04 -10.19
C TRP A 536 4.53 22.33 -11.54
N VAL A 537 5.26 23.03 -12.41
CA VAL A 537 4.76 23.48 -13.71
C VAL A 537 4.48 22.29 -14.62
N GLY A 538 5.43 21.34 -14.73
CA GLY A 538 5.28 20.17 -15.57
C GLY A 538 4.06 19.33 -15.17
N PRO A 539 3.93 18.92 -13.90
CA PRO A 539 2.78 18.15 -13.45
C PRO A 539 1.43 18.87 -13.59
N PHE A 540 1.35 20.18 -13.32
CA PHE A 540 0.09 20.91 -13.50
C PHE A 540 -0.32 21.05 -14.97
N ILE A 541 0.63 21.28 -15.88
CA ILE A 541 0.36 21.28 -17.33
C ILE A 541 -0.10 19.89 -17.79
N GLY A 542 0.62 18.82 -17.41
CA GLY A 542 0.24 17.45 -17.75
C GLY A 542 -1.16 17.07 -17.25
N ALA A 543 -1.50 17.46 -16.01
CA ALA A 543 -2.83 17.27 -15.44
C ALA A 543 -3.93 18.04 -16.19
N ALA A 544 -3.66 19.28 -16.58
CA ALA A 544 -4.61 20.12 -17.33
C ALA A 544 -4.89 19.53 -18.73
N ILE A 545 -3.84 19.11 -19.44
CA ILE A 545 -3.97 18.46 -20.75
C ILE A 545 -4.77 17.16 -20.62
N ALA A 546 -4.50 16.35 -19.60
CA ALA A 546 -5.25 15.11 -19.35
C ALA A 546 -6.73 15.37 -19.06
N ALA A 547 -7.04 16.40 -18.27
CA ALA A 547 -8.41 16.82 -18.01
C ALA A 547 -9.12 17.25 -19.31
N ILE A 548 -8.47 18.10 -20.12
CA ILE A 548 -9.03 18.57 -21.40
C ILE A 548 -9.28 17.40 -22.35
N TYR A 549 -8.28 16.51 -22.49
CA TYR A 549 -8.37 15.34 -23.36
C TYR A 549 -9.50 14.40 -22.96
N HIS A 550 -9.59 14.05 -21.67
CA HIS A 550 -10.62 13.13 -21.19
C HIS A 550 -12.04 13.73 -21.27
N GLN A 551 -12.20 15.00 -20.88
CA GLN A 551 -13.52 15.63 -20.77
C GLN A 551 -14.05 16.12 -22.12
N TYR A 552 -13.22 16.79 -22.93
CA TYR A 552 -13.71 17.46 -24.14
C TYR A 552 -13.45 16.69 -25.42
N ILE A 553 -12.31 15.98 -25.51
CA ILE A 553 -11.94 15.22 -26.71
C ILE A 553 -12.62 13.85 -26.68
N LEU A 554 -12.40 13.06 -25.62
CA LEU A 554 -12.98 11.71 -25.52
C LEU A 554 -14.44 11.72 -25.04
N ARG A 555 -14.88 12.78 -24.36
CA ARG A 555 -16.20 12.86 -23.69
C ARG A 555 -16.48 11.63 -22.82
N ALA A 556 -15.46 11.18 -22.09
CA ALA A 556 -15.50 9.95 -21.31
C ALA A 556 -15.98 10.16 -19.85
N GLY A 557 -16.59 11.29 -19.52
CA GLY A 557 -16.98 11.66 -18.14
C GLY A 557 -17.89 10.65 -17.44
N ALA A 558 -18.74 9.98 -18.21
CA ALA A 558 -19.67 8.95 -17.76
C ALA A 558 -19.21 7.50 -18.05
N ALA A 559 -18.05 7.33 -18.71
CA ALA A 559 -17.49 6.02 -19.00
C ALA A 559 -16.98 5.36 -17.70
N LYS A 560 -17.25 4.06 -17.56
CA LYS A 560 -16.70 3.24 -16.46
C LYS A 560 -15.74 2.21 -17.03
N ALA A 561 -14.45 2.38 -16.78
CA ALA A 561 -13.47 1.35 -17.12
C ALA A 561 -13.75 0.06 -16.32
N LEU A 562 -13.71 -1.08 -16.99
CA LEU A 562 -13.78 -2.39 -16.36
C LEU A 562 -12.38 -2.79 -15.91
N GLY A 563 -12.15 -2.89 -14.61
CA GLY A 563 -10.89 -3.42 -14.05
C GLY A 563 -10.60 -4.84 -14.56
N SER A 564 -9.32 -5.12 -14.83
CA SER A 564 -8.90 -6.40 -15.40
C SER A 564 -9.17 -7.55 -14.41
N PHE A 565 -9.65 -8.68 -14.94
CA PHE A 565 -10.12 -9.90 -14.26
C PHE A 565 -11.58 -9.88 -13.75
N ARG A 566 -12.52 -9.99 -14.70
CA ARG A 566 -13.84 -10.58 -14.44
C ARG A 566 -13.70 -12.11 -14.39
N SER A 567 -13.71 -12.72 -13.21
CA SER A 567 -14.03 -14.15 -13.12
C SER A 567 -15.50 -14.33 -13.42
N SER A 568 -15.83 -14.87 -14.58
CA SER A 568 -17.14 -15.47 -14.84
C SER A 568 -17.15 -16.82 -14.14
N SER A 569 -17.62 -16.88 -12.89
CA SER A 569 -17.93 -18.17 -12.27
C SER A 569 -19.30 -18.60 -12.79
N ALA A 570 -19.31 -19.23 -13.96
CA ALA A 570 -20.37 -20.13 -14.36
C ALA A 570 -19.95 -21.53 -13.90
N MET A 571 -20.44 -21.94 -12.73
CA MET A 571 -20.75 -23.33 -12.37
C MET A 571 -21.58 -23.34 -11.10
#